data_AF-A0A382QVH5-F1
#
_entry.id   AF-A0A382QVH5-F1
#
_cell.length_a   1.000
_cell.length_b   1.000
_cell.length_c   1.000
_cell.angle_alpha   90.00
_cell.angle_beta   90.00
_cell.angle_gamma   90.00
#
_symmetry.space_group_name_H-M   'P 1'
#
loop_
_entity.id
_entity.type
_entity.pdbx_description
1 polymer ?
#
loop_
_entity_poly.entity_id
_entity_poly.type
_entity_poly.pdbx_seq_one_letter_code
_entity_poly.pdbx_strand_id
1 'polypeptide(L)'
;MNSENIQRVALVGGGVIGSGWATRCLAHGLSVVVTDPAPGAAEFVRKTIDSAWPVLEQAGLDQQASRDKLEFAPDIEAAVVGADFVQENVPEREDLKISVHEEIGRHATDDTVIASSSSGLLPSRLQSRCRRPERLLIGHPFAPVYLLPLVEVVG
;
A
#
# COMPACT_ATOMS: atom_id res chain seq x y z
N MET A 1 7.68 14.14 9.83
CA MET A 1 6.99 13.01 10.48
C MET A 1 8.06 12.03 10.98
N ASN A 2 7.97 11.57 12.23
CA ASN A 2 8.85 10.52 12.74
C ASN A 2 8.29 9.17 12.25
N SER A 3 9.14 8.25 11.78
CA SER A 3 8.70 6.92 11.31
C SER A 3 7.99 6.10 12.38
N GLU A 4 8.19 6.43 13.66
CA GLU A 4 7.52 5.82 14.81
C GLU A 4 6.00 6.05 14.85
N ASN A 5 5.47 6.98 14.05
CA ASN A 5 4.04 7.31 14.02
C ASN A 5 3.23 6.53 12.97
N ILE A 6 3.85 5.70 12.12
CA ILE A 6 3.11 4.92 11.11
C ILE A 6 2.50 3.70 11.79
N GLN A 7 1.17 3.67 11.92
CA GLN A 7 0.44 2.54 12.52
C GLN A 7 -0.67 2.02 11.60
N ARG A 8 -1.28 2.87 10.78
CA ARG A 8 -2.34 2.51 9.82
C ARG A 8 -1.88 2.76 8.38
N VAL A 9 -1.81 1.69 7.59
CA VAL A 9 -1.41 1.70 6.19
C VAL A 9 -2.62 1.43 5.30
N ALA A 10 -2.88 2.32 4.36
CA ALA A 10 -3.88 2.11 3.31
C ALA A 10 -3.21 1.58 2.04
N LEU A 11 -3.79 0.53 1.45
CA LEU A 11 -3.33 -0.07 0.21
C LEU A 11 -4.42 0.09 -0.85
N VAL A 12 -4.12 0.87 -1.88
CA VAL A 12 -5.04 1.10 -3.00
C VAL A 12 -4.68 0.16 -4.14
N GLY A 13 -5.48 -0.88 -4.32
CA GLY A 13 -5.18 -2.04 -5.16
C GLY A 13 -4.74 -3.25 -4.33
N GLY A 14 -5.48 -4.35 -4.47
CA GLY A 14 -5.32 -5.62 -3.75
C GLY A 14 -4.79 -6.77 -4.63
N GLY A 15 -4.24 -6.47 -5.80
CA GLY A 15 -3.55 -7.45 -6.66
C GLY A 15 -2.24 -7.96 -6.05
N VAL A 16 -1.40 -8.61 -6.85
CA VAL A 16 -0.16 -9.30 -6.38
C VAL A 16 0.75 -8.42 -5.50
N ILE A 17 0.97 -7.16 -5.90
CA ILE A 17 1.85 -6.25 -5.17
C ILE A 17 1.16 -5.73 -3.89
N GLY A 18 -0.11 -5.33 -4.00
CA GLY A 18 -0.91 -4.85 -2.87
C GLY A 18 -1.11 -5.90 -1.79
N SER A 19 -1.46 -7.14 -2.17
CA SER A 19 -1.57 -8.24 -1.21
C SER A 19 -0.22 -8.61 -0.59
N GLY A 20 0.88 -8.46 -1.33
CA GLY A 20 2.23 -8.62 -0.80
C GLY A 20 2.60 -7.56 0.25
N TRP A 21 2.24 -6.30 0.01
CA TRP A 21 2.38 -5.24 1.00
C TRP A 21 1.49 -5.48 2.22
N ALA A 22 0.24 -5.92 2.02
CA ALA A 22 -0.68 -6.23 3.13
C ALA A 22 -0.06 -7.28 4.05
N THR A 23 0.41 -8.39 3.47
CA THR A 23 1.12 -9.45 4.19
C THR A 23 2.31 -8.89 4.98
N ARG A 24 3.16 -8.08 4.34
CA ARG A 24 4.35 -7.51 4.98
C ARG A 24 4.00 -6.61 6.15
N CYS A 25 3.08 -5.67 5.95
CA CYS A 25 2.67 -4.71 6.98
C CYS A 25 2.04 -5.42 8.18
N LEU A 26 1.17 -6.41 7.95
CA LEU A 26 0.56 -7.21 9.01
C LEU A 26 1.60 -8.04 9.78
N ALA A 27 2.62 -8.58 9.11
CA ALA A 27 3.71 -9.30 9.74
C ALA A 27 4.54 -8.42 10.70
N HIS A 28 4.66 -7.13 10.36
CA HIS A 28 5.26 -6.11 11.22
C HIS A 28 4.29 -5.44 12.20
N GLY A 29 3.07 -5.99 12.36
CA GLY A 29 2.11 -5.54 13.37
C GLY A 29 1.35 -4.25 13.04
N LEU A 30 1.48 -3.74 11.81
CA LEU A 30 0.73 -2.57 11.34
C LEU A 30 -0.72 -2.91 11.04
N SER A 31 -1.61 -1.94 11.20
CA SER A 31 -2.99 -2.05 10.73
C SER A 31 -3.06 -1.76 9.25
N VAL A 32 -3.77 -2.59 8.50
CA VAL A 32 -3.85 -2.51 7.04
C VAL A 32 -5.30 -2.39 6.61
N VAL A 33 -5.60 -1.39 5.78
CA VAL A 33 -6.87 -1.28 5.07
C VAL A 33 -6.61 -1.39 3.58
N VAL A 34 -7.31 -2.32 2.92
CA VAL A 34 -7.20 -2.52 1.48
C VAL A 34 -8.47 -2.07 0.79
N THR A 35 -8.33 -1.38 -0.33
CA THR A 35 -9.45 -1.09 -1.24
C THR A 35 -9.11 -1.54 -2.65
N ASP A 36 -10.05 -2.21 -3.31
CA ASP A 36 -9.91 -2.65 -4.68
C ASP A 36 -11.32 -2.86 -5.27
N PRO A 37 -11.66 -2.26 -6.42
CA PRO A 37 -12.98 -2.39 -7.03
C PRO A 37 -13.24 -3.77 -7.65
N ALA A 38 -12.23 -4.61 -7.83
CA ALA A 38 -12.38 -5.91 -8.48
C ALA A 38 -13.16 -6.91 -7.59
N PRO A 39 -14.19 -7.58 -8.13
CA PRO A 39 -14.86 -8.67 -7.42
C PRO A 39 -13.87 -9.74 -7.01
N GLY A 40 -13.90 -10.15 -5.73
CA GLY A 40 -13.00 -11.18 -5.20
C GLY A 40 -11.61 -10.69 -4.77
N ALA A 41 -11.29 -9.41 -4.89
CA ALA A 41 -10.00 -8.87 -4.43
C ALA A 41 -9.74 -9.16 -2.95
N ALA A 42 -10.76 -9.05 -2.09
CA ALA A 42 -10.63 -9.35 -0.67
C ALA A 42 -10.27 -10.82 -0.41
N GLU A 43 -10.88 -11.75 -1.15
CA GLU A 43 -10.55 -13.17 -1.08
C GLU A 43 -9.12 -13.43 -1.56
N PHE A 44 -8.70 -12.79 -2.65
CA PHE A 44 -7.34 -12.90 -3.18
C PHE A 44 -6.27 -12.41 -2.20
N VAL A 45 -6.50 -11.27 -1.55
CA VAL A 45 -5.61 -10.73 -0.51
C VAL A 45 -5.50 -11.72 0.65
N ARG A 46 -6.63 -12.21 1.17
CA ARG A 46 -6.65 -13.18 2.28
C ARG A 46 -5.89 -14.46 1.92
N LYS A 47 -6.15 -15.01 0.74
CA LYS A 47 -5.47 -16.21 0.25
C LYS A 47 -3.95 -16.00 0.11
N THR A 48 -3.53 -14.82 -0.33
CA THR A 48 -2.10 -14.48 -0.42
C THR A 48 -1.46 -14.45 0.97
N ILE A 49 -2.12 -13.80 1.93
CA ILE A 49 -1.66 -13.74 3.33
C ILE A 49 -1.55 -15.16 3.90
N ASP A 50 -2.60 -15.96 3.78
CA ASP A 50 -2.63 -17.34 4.31
C ASP A 50 -1.54 -18.23 3.69
N SER A 51 -1.26 -18.05 2.41
CA SER A 51 -0.22 -18.83 1.71
C SER A 51 1.20 -18.39 2.08
N ALA A 52 1.39 -17.09 2.34
CA ALA A 52 2.69 -16.51 2.66
C ALA A 52 3.06 -16.65 4.14
N TRP A 53 2.08 -16.70 5.04
CA TRP A 53 2.28 -16.65 6.49
C TRP A 53 3.27 -17.69 7.02
N PRO A 54 3.18 -18.99 6.65
CA PRO A 54 4.12 -19.99 7.17
C PRO A 54 5.57 -19.70 6.78
N VAL A 55 5.80 -19.05 5.64
CA VAL A 55 7.14 -18.67 5.19
C VAL A 55 7.69 -17.50 6.02
N LEU A 56 6.83 -16.56 6.43
CA LEU A 56 7.22 -15.46 7.31
C LEU A 56 7.57 -15.95 8.72
N GLU A 57 6.79 -16.89 9.25
CA GLU A 57 7.06 -17.54 10.55
C GLU A 57 8.41 -18.28 10.51
N GLN A 58 8.66 -19.05 9.45
CA GLN A 58 9.95 -19.74 9.26
C GLN A 58 11.14 -18.78 9.13
N ALA A 59 10.91 -17.61 8.53
CA ALA A 59 11.92 -16.56 8.40
C ALA A 59 12.07 -15.68 9.67
N GLY A 60 11.22 -15.87 10.69
CA GLY A 60 11.24 -15.06 11.92
C GLY A 60 10.78 -13.61 11.73
N LEU A 61 9.95 -13.36 10.72
CA LEU A 61 9.47 -12.03 10.32
C LEU A 61 8.11 -11.64 10.93
N ASP A 62 7.60 -12.43 11.87
CA ASP A 62 6.23 -12.34 12.41
C ASP A 62 6.16 -11.91 13.89
N GLN A 63 7.26 -11.39 14.46
CA GLN A 63 7.39 -11.14 15.91
C GLN A 63 6.31 -10.22 16.50
N GLN A 64 5.73 -9.33 15.70
CA GLN A 64 4.66 -8.41 16.10
C GLN A 64 3.37 -8.64 15.31
N ALA A 65 3.27 -9.78 14.62
CA ALA A 65 2.29 -9.95 13.58
C ALA A 65 0.86 -10.05 14.10
N SER A 66 -0.07 -9.48 13.36
CA SER A 66 -1.50 -9.62 13.65
C SER A 66 -2.33 -9.58 12.38
N ARG A 67 -2.87 -10.74 11.98
CA ARG A 67 -3.76 -10.86 10.81
C ARG A 67 -5.11 -10.20 11.03
N ASP A 68 -5.53 -10.03 12.27
CA ASP A 68 -6.83 -9.45 12.65
C ASP A 68 -6.89 -7.94 12.39
N LYS A 69 -5.75 -7.29 12.14
CA LYS A 69 -5.67 -5.87 11.79
C LYS A 69 -5.87 -5.60 10.29
N LEU A 70 -6.39 -6.57 9.54
CA LEU A 70 -6.73 -6.42 8.13
C LEU A 70 -8.20 -6.04 7.95
N GLU A 71 -8.42 -4.87 7.38
CA GLU A 71 -9.72 -4.34 7.00
C GLU A 71 -9.83 -4.17 5.47
N PHE A 72 -11.07 -4.14 4.98
CA PHE A 72 -11.38 -3.82 3.59
C PHE A 72 -12.31 -2.63 3.54
N ALA A 73 -11.98 -1.65 2.71
CA ALA A 73 -12.77 -0.46 2.49
C ALA A 73 -13.49 -0.53 1.13
N PRO A 74 -14.70 0.04 1.02
CA PRO A 74 -15.49 -0.02 -0.21
C PRO A 74 -14.92 0.85 -1.35
N ASP A 75 -14.15 1.88 -1.01
CA ASP A 75 -13.61 2.87 -1.94
C ASP A 75 -12.30 3.49 -1.41
N ILE A 76 -11.71 4.40 -2.17
CA ILE A 76 -10.44 5.07 -1.83
C ILE A 76 -10.62 5.99 -0.63
N GLU A 77 -11.70 6.78 -0.59
CA GLU A 77 -11.99 7.69 0.51
C GLU A 77 -11.99 6.96 1.86
N ALA A 78 -12.81 5.91 1.98
CA ALA A 78 -12.92 5.13 3.21
C ALA A 78 -11.62 4.42 3.61
N ALA A 79 -10.75 4.10 2.63
CA ALA A 79 -9.46 3.49 2.91
C ALA A 79 -8.44 4.50 3.46
N VAL A 80 -8.36 5.70 2.88
CA VAL A 80 -7.26 6.64 3.17
C VAL A 80 -7.56 7.60 4.32
N VAL A 81 -8.83 7.75 4.72
CA VAL A 81 -9.20 8.54 5.89
C VAL A 81 -8.55 7.95 7.15
N GLY A 82 -7.70 8.76 7.79
CA GLY A 82 -6.95 8.35 9.00
C GLY A 82 -5.78 7.41 8.75
N ALA A 83 -5.36 7.21 7.49
CA ALA A 83 -4.14 6.46 7.18
C ALA A 83 -2.88 7.34 7.36
N ASP A 84 -1.86 6.78 8.01
CA ASP A 84 -0.57 7.45 8.20
C ASP A 84 0.31 7.31 6.95
N PHE A 85 0.11 6.23 6.20
CA PHE A 85 0.82 5.92 4.96
C PHE A 85 -0.14 5.30 3.93
N VAL A 86 0.00 5.69 2.67
CA VAL A 86 -0.76 5.12 1.55
C VAL A 86 0.22 4.52 0.53
N GLN A 87 0.03 3.25 0.16
CA GLN A 87 0.70 2.63 -0.97
C GLN A 87 -0.31 2.36 -2.09
N GLU A 88 -0.07 2.96 -3.26
CA GLU A 88 -0.82 2.72 -4.49
C GLU A 88 -0.21 1.54 -5.27
N ASN A 89 -1.05 0.57 -5.62
CA ASN A 89 -0.72 -0.71 -6.25
C ASN A 89 -1.68 -1.07 -7.41
N VAL A 90 -2.37 -0.09 -7.99
CA VAL A 90 -3.23 -0.24 -9.15
C VAL A 90 -2.40 -0.54 -10.42
N PRO A 91 -3.02 -1.02 -11.51
CA PRO A 91 -2.32 -1.36 -12.75
C PRO A 91 -1.41 -0.25 -13.29
N GLU A 92 -0.34 -0.65 -14.00
CA GLU A 92 0.67 0.25 -14.57
C GLU A 92 0.12 1.04 -15.77
N ARG A 93 -0.76 2.00 -15.47
CA ARG A 93 -1.43 2.88 -16.42
C ARG A 93 -1.37 4.31 -15.89
N GLU A 94 -0.68 5.19 -16.61
CA GLU A 94 -0.40 6.56 -16.16
C GLU A 94 -1.67 7.36 -15.87
N ASP A 95 -2.66 7.31 -16.76
CA ASP A 95 -3.96 7.97 -16.62
C ASP A 95 -4.68 7.55 -15.33
N LEU A 96 -4.74 6.24 -15.08
CA LEU A 96 -5.37 5.66 -13.91
C LEU A 96 -4.61 6.03 -12.63
N LYS A 97 -3.28 5.91 -12.62
CA LYS A 97 -2.48 6.24 -11.44
C LYS A 97 -2.61 7.73 -11.12
N ILE A 98 -2.54 8.62 -12.10
CA ILE A 98 -2.74 10.06 -11.86
C ILE A 98 -4.11 10.32 -11.22
N SER A 99 -5.20 9.72 -11.73
CA SER A 99 -6.53 9.93 -11.14
C SER A 99 -6.65 9.35 -9.72
N VAL A 100 -6.04 8.18 -9.47
CA VAL A 100 -6.01 7.56 -8.15
C VAL A 100 -5.22 8.40 -7.15
N HIS A 101 -4.05 8.93 -7.52
CA HIS A 101 -3.27 9.80 -6.64
C HIS A 101 -3.98 11.13 -6.36
N GLU A 102 -4.69 11.66 -7.37
CA GLU A 102 -5.55 12.84 -7.18
C GLU A 102 -6.65 12.56 -6.14
N GLU A 103 -7.32 11.41 -6.24
CA GLU A 103 -8.37 10.99 -5.30
C GLU A 103 -7.82 10.72 -3.89
N ILE A 104 -6.74 9.95 -3.76
CA ILE A 104 -6.02 9.77 -2.48
C ILE A 104 -5.70 11.14 -1.88
N GLY A 105 -5.19 12.06 -2.70
CA GLY A 105 -4.79 13.38 -2.25
C GLY A 105 -5.94 14.28 -1.76
N ARG A 106 -7.19 14.00 -2.15
CA ARG A 106 -8.39 14.72 -1.67
C ARG A 106 -8.84 14.27 -0.28
N HIS A 107 -8.68 12.99 0.04
CA HIS A 107 -9.24 12.39 1.26
C HIS A 107 -8.19 12.06 2.33
N ALA A 108 -6.94 11.81 1.94
CA ALA A 108 -5.85 11.55 2.88
C ALA A 108 -5.47 12.82 3.65
N THR A 109 -5.10 12.65 4.93
CA THR A 109 -4.67 13.77 5.77
C THR A 109 -3.42 14.43 5.20
N ASP A 110 -3.24 15.71 5.50
CA ASP A 110 -2.17 16.54 4.96
C ASP A 110 -0.74 15.99 5.23
N ASP A 111 -0.57 15.24 6.32
CA ASP A 111 0.70 14.65 6.75
C ASP A 111 0.93 13.21 6.25
N THR A 112 -0.07 12.59 5.59
CA THR A 112 0.02 11.22 5.07
C THR A 112 1.07 11.14 3.95
N VAL A 113 2.04 10.23 4.08
CA VAL A 113 2.97 9.92 2.98
C VAL A 113 2.28 9.02 1.97
N ILE A 114 2.44 9.33 0.68
CA ILE A 114 1.83 8.61 -0.43
C ILE A 114 2.96 8.02 -1.27
N ALA A 115 2.90 6.72 -1.53
CA ALA A 115 3.87 6.01 -2.36
C ALA A 115 3.16 5.26 -3.49
N SER A 116 3.78 5.22 -4.67
CA SER A 116 3.36 4.36 -5.78
C SER A 116 4.32 3.18 -5.95
N SER A 117 3.77 2.01 -6.25
CA SER A 117 4.53 0.82 -6.65
C SER A 117 4.92 0.82 -8.15
N SER A 118 4.78 1.95 -8.85
CA SER A 118 5.14 2.05 -10.27
C SER A 118 6.60 1.67 -10.51
N SER A 119 6.85 0.93 -11.58
CA SER A 119 8.18 0.44 -11.97
C SER A 119 8.80 1.22 -13.13
N GLY A 120 8.00 2.05 -13.83
CA GLY A 120 8.48 2.79 -15.01
C GLY A 120 7.98 4.22 -15.14
N LEU A 121 7.01 4.67 -14.34
CA LEU A 121 6.52 6.05 -14.42
C LEU A 121 7.35 6.96 -13.52
N LEU A 122 7.61 8.16 -14.01
CA LEU A 122 8.35 9.17 -13.26
C LEU A 122 7.47 9.74 -12.13
N PRO A 123 8.04 10.00 -10.93
CA PRO A 123 7.30 10.66 -9.83
C PRO A 123 6.60 11.95 -10.29
N SER A 124 7.30 12.78 -11.08
CA SER A 124 6.78 14.05 -11.61
C SER A 124 5.52 13.91 -12.49
N ARG A 125 5.33 12.76 -13.14
CA ARG A 125 4.11 12.47 -13.91
C ARG A 125 2.94 12.17 -12.97
N LEU A 126 3.16 11.32 -11.98
CA LEU A 126 2.15 10.94 -10.99
C LEU A 126 1.72 12.13 -10.11
N GLN A 127 2.67 13.02 -9.80
CA GLN A 127 2.46 14.25 -9.04
C GLN A 127 1.65 15.32 -9.79
N SER A 128 1.44 15.18 -11.11
CA SER A 128 0.93 16.26 -11.97
C SER A 128 -0.43 16.86 -11.59
N ARG A 129 -1.28 16.09 -10.89
CA ARG A 129 -2.60 16.55 -10.39
C ARG A 129 -2.69 16.56 -8.87
N CYS A 130 -1.59 16.30 -8.17
CA CYS A 130 -1.58 16.29 -6.72
C CYS A 130 -1.65 17.73 -6.18
N ARG A 131 -2.55 17.98 -5.23
CA ARG A 131 -2.62 19.26 -4.51
C ARG A 131 -1.36 19.54 -3.68
N ARG A 132 -0.75 18.48 -3.16
CA ARG A 132 0.50 18.47 -2.38
C ARG A 132 1.42 17.40 -2.97
N PRO A 133 2.15 17.71 -4.05
CA PRO A 133 2.99 16.73 -4.74
C PRO A 133 4.20 16.29 -3.91
N GLU A 134 4.66 17.11 -2.95
CA GLU A 134 5.85 16.87 -2.12
C GLU A 134 5.75 15.66 -1.19
N ARG A 135 4.55 15.13 -0.97
CA ARG A 135 4.28 13.93 -0.16
C ARG A 135 4.10 12.65 -0.98
N LEU A 136 4.18 12.74 -2.32
CA LEU A 136 4.08 11.60 -3.23
C LEU A 136 5.48 11.20 -3.70
N LEU A 137 5.84 9.94 -3.49
CA LEU A 137 7.07 9.32 -3.98
C LEU A 137 6.80 7.98 -4.69
N ILE A 138 7.81 7.44 -5.37
CA ILE A 138 7.84 6.04 -5.79
C ILE A 138 8.47 5.22 -4.68
N GLY A 139 7.76 4.17 -4.25
CA GLY A 139 8.26 3.15 -3.34
C GLY A 139 8.13 1.80 -4.04
N HIS A 140 9.01 1.53 -5.01
CA HIS A 140 8.94 0.39 -5.91
C HIS A 140 9.47 -0.88 -5.21
N PRO A 141 8.62 -1.89 -4.95
CA PRO A 141 9.05 -3.12 -4.30
C PRO A 141 9.53 -4.16 -5.31
N PHE A 142 10.22 -5.19 -4.81
CA PHE A 142 10.57 -6.37 -5.58
C PHE A 142 9.73 -7.58 -5.11
N ALA A 143 9.21 -8.34 -6.07
CA ALA A 143 8.38 -9.50 -5.76
C ALA A 143 9.23 -10.74 -5.40
N PRO A 144 8.85 -11.54 -4.38
CA PRO A 144 7.69 -11.37 -3.51
C PRO A 144 7.91 -10.31 -2.42
N VAL A 145 7.01 -9.33 -2.37
CA VAL A 145 7.10 -8.10 -1.53
C VAL A 145 7.23 -8.41 -0.04
N TYR A 146 6.60 -9.48 0.42
CA TYR A 146 6.61 -9.90 1.82
C TYR A 146 7.91 -10.58 2.26
N LEU A 147 8.80 -10.96 1.34
CA LEU A 147 10.11 -11.57 1.67
C LEU A 147 11.29 -10.68 1.29
N LEU A 148 11.25 -10.06 0.11
CA LEU A 148 12.39 -9.27 -0.36
C LEU A 148 12.40 -7.90 0.31
N PRO A 149 13.48 -7.50 1.01
CA PRO A 149 13.51 -6.25 1.74
C PRO A 149 13.76 -5.01 0.87
N LEU A 150 14.13 -5.21 -0.40
CA LEU A 150 14.50 -4.12 -1.29
C LEU A 150 13.27 -3.31 -1.72
N VAL A 151 13.37 -1.99 -1.55
CA VAL A 151 12.42 -1.00 -2.05
C VAL A 151 13.23 0.14 -2.64
N GLU A 152 13.00 0.48 -3.90
CA GLU A 152 13.57 1.68 -4.53
C GLU A 152 12.71 2.90 -4.17
N VAL A 153 13.33 3.92 -3.57
CA VAL A 153 12.66 5.15 -3.15
C VAL A 153 13.08 6.30 -4.06
N VAL A 154 12.14 6.90 -4.78
CA VAL A 154 12.39 7.98 -5.76
C VAL A 154 11.40 9.12 -5.56
N GLY A 155 11.88 10.35 -5.39
CA GLY A 155 11.08 11.56 -5.17
C GLY A 155 11.12 12.54 -6.33
#